data_AF-A0A3A8HBW6-F1
#
_entry.id   AF-A0A3A8HBW6-F1
#
_cell.length_a   1.000
_cell.length_b   1.000
_cell.length_c   1.000
_cell.angle_alpha   90.00
_cell.angle_beta   90.00
_cell.angle_gamma   90.00
#
_symmetry.space_group_name_H-M   'P 1'
#
loop_
_entity.id
_entity.type
_entity.pdbx_description
1 polymer ?
#
loop_
_entity_poly.entity_id
_entity_poly.type
_entity_poly.pdbx_seq_one_letter_code
_entity_poly.pdbx_strand_id
1 'polypeptide(L)'
;MEFEWQQELDALDIVPEKFRGLYAKGEGGKFTLDADVFKRMDHSGLTTALDKERKSSKALTAAQAAWLKLGKTPEDVEKSVGELKAALAKAQEGKEGAANFEKLKADLESGHAKALGERDAVVERMRGSLHKHLVEAEATAAIAEMKGSAVLLLPHVQKHVKVIEEGGGFLARVVDAEGDPRGNGKGGFLTIREFVGELKKDTNFARAFDSTGASGSGTQPKPKTGAMPSGSDKLSPTQRIAAGLASRSK
;
A
#
# COMPACT_ATOMS: atom_id res chain seq x y z
N MET A 1 9.21 -36.25 -5.43
CA MET A 1 9.11 -35.96 -4.00
C MET A 1 10.32 -36.63 -3.37
N GLU A 2 11.29 -35.84 -2.92
CA GLU A 2 12.50 -36.36 -2.30
C GLU A 2 12.11 -36.87 -0.90
N PHE A 3 12.33 -38.15 -0.63
CA PHE A 3 12.02 -38.74 0.68
C PHE A 3 13.08 -38.27 1.67
N GLU A 4 12.68 -37.46 2.65
CA GLU A 4 13.54 -37.07 3.75
C GLU A 4 13.53 -38.15 4.83
N TRP A 5 14.71 -38.62 5.20
CA TRP A 5 14.85 -39.54 6.32
C TRP A 5 14.43 -38.83 7.60
N GLN A 6 13.57 -39.47 8.39
CA GLN A 6 13.18 -39.00 9.72
C GLN A 6 13.50 -40.07 10.74
N GLN A 7 14.00 -39.67 11.91
CA GLN A 7 14.39 -40.59 12.96
C GLN A 7 13.17 -41.27 13.60
N GLU A 8 12.06 -40.55 13.71
CA GLU A 8 10.77 -41.04 14.22
C GLU A 8 9.65 -40.73 13.21
N LEU A 9 8.74 -41.69 13.02
CA LEU A 9 7.60 -41.58 12.12
C LEU A 9 6.32 -42.11 12.78
N ASP A 10 5.19 -41.45 12.51
CA ASP A 10 3.88 -41.89 12.98
C ASP A 10 3.25 -42.95 12.04
N ALA A 11 3.61 -42.97 10.76
CA ALA A 11 3.09 -43.92 9.77
C ALA A 11 4.17 -44.38 8.77
N LEU A 12 4.21 -45.68 8.51
CA LEU A 12 5.22 -46.32 7.64
C LEU A 12 4.94 -46.10 6.14
N ASP A 13 3.74 -45.63 5.78
CA ASP A 13 3.34 -45.43 4.39
C ASP A 13 4.06 -44.28 3.68
N ILE A 14 4.59 -43.33 4.47
CA ILE A 14 5.39 -42.20 4.00
C ILE A 14 6.79 -42.68 3.52
N VAL A 15 7.25 -43.84 4.01
CA VAL A 15 8.53 -44.43 3.64
C VAL A 15 8.36 -45.29 2.38
N PRO A 16 9.20 -45.10 1.35
CA PRO A 16 9.20 -45.96 0.17
C PRO A 16 9.38 -47.43 0.56
N GLU A 17 8.64 -48.33 -0.08
CA GLU A 17 8.52 -49.76 0.29
C GLU A 17 9.88 -50.45 0.52
N LYS A 18 10.89 -50.10 -0.28
CA LYS A 18 12.26 -50.63 -0.20
C LYS A 18 13.00 -50.30 1.10
N PHE A 19 12.59 -49.24 1.81
CA PHE A 19 13.26 -48.74 3.01
C PHE A 19 12.44 -48.96 4.30
N ARG A 20 11.20 -49.45 4.18
CA ARG A 20 10.33 -49.73 5.34
C ARG A 20 10.93 -50.74 6.31
N GLY A 21 11.71 -51.71 5.81
CA GLY A 21 12.39 -52.71 6.62
C GLY A 21 13.51 -52.18 7.53
N LEU A 22 13.90 -50.91 7.39
CA LEU A 22 14.91 -50.26 8.23
C LEU A 22 14.31 -49.66 9.52
N TYR A 23 12.98 -49.50 9.59
CA TYR A 23 12.29 -48.91 10.72
C TYR A 23 11.72 -49.99 11.65
N ALA A 24 12.00 -49.87 12.95
CA ALA A 24 11.46 -50.74 13.99
C ALA A 24 10.31 -50.04 14.73
N LYS A 25 9.35 -50.81 15.27
CA LYS A 25 8.27 -50.23 16.09
C LYS A 25 8.80 -49.92 17.50
N GLY A 26 8.88 -48.64 17.84
CA GLY A 26 9.29 -48.16 19.16
C GLY A 26 8.17 -48.16 20.20
N GLU A 27 8.52 -47.85 21.45
CA GLU A 27 7.55 -47.70 22.53
C GLU A 27 6.67 -46.46 22.30
N GLY A 28 5.35 -46.64 22.30
CA GLY A 28 4.38 -45.58 22.00
C GLY A 28 3.75 -45.65 20.61
N GLY A 29 4.07 -46.67 19.80
CA GLY A 29 3.42 -46.90 18.50
C GLY A 29 4.04 -46.17 17.32
N LYS A 30 5.09 -45.37 17.55
CA LYS A 30 5.91 -44.73 16.52
C LYS A 30 6.93 -45.70 15.93
N PHE A 31 7.30 -45.48 14.67
CA PHE A 31 8.37 -46.21 13.99
C PHE A 31 9.68 -45.43 14.11
N THR A 32 10.73 -46.06 14.63
CA THR A 32 12.04 -45.45 14.84
C THR A 32 13.11 -46.09 13.95
N LEU A 33 13.99 -45.25 13.40
CA LEU A 33 15.19 -45.67 12.71
C LEU A 33 16.36 -45.72 13.69
N ASP A 34 17.25 -46.70 13.52
CA ASP A 34 18.49 -46.76 14.28
C ASP A 34 19.27 -45.44 14.16
N ALA A 35 19.75 -44.92 15.28
CA ALA A 35 20.35 -43.58 15.35
C ALA A 35 21.65 -43.46 14.54
N ASP A 36 22.43 -44.54 14.44
CA ASP A 36 23.67 -44.55 13.66
C ASP A 36 23.40 -44.69 12.16
N VAL A 37 22.37 -45.45 11.78
CA VAL A 37 21.89 -45.50 10.39
C VAL A 37 21.30 -44.16 9.96
N PHE A 38 20.47 -43.53 10.79
CA PHE A 38 19.88 -42.22 10.53
C PHE A 38 20.96 -41.15 10.30
N LYS A 39 21.96 -41.07 11.18
CA LYS A 39 23.10 -40.14 11.04
C LYS A 39 23.90 -40.34 9.75
N ARG A 40 24.00 -41.58 9.24
CA ARG A 40 24.71 -41.87 7.98
C ARG A 40 23.88 -41.54 6.75
N MET A 41 22.56 -41.52 6.86
CA MET A 41 21.63 -41.21 5.77
C MET A 41 21.25 -39.71 5.73
N ASP A 42 21.43 -39.00 6.84
CA ASP A 42 21.26 -37.55 6.90
C ASP A 42 22.41 -36.85 6.17
N HIS A 43 22.13 -36.42 4.95
CA HIS A 43 23.02 -35.69 4.06
C HIS A 43 22.72 -34.18 4.07
N SER A 44 21.76 -33.72 4.88
CA SER A 44 21.31 -32.31 4.92
C SER A 44 22.44 -31.33 5.26
N GLY A 45 23.34 -31.72 6.17
CA GLY A 45 24.52 -30.92 6.51
C GLY A 45 25.52 -30.80 5.36
N LEU A 46 25.75 -31.90 4.63
CA LEU A 46 26.64 -31.95 3.47
C LEU A 46 26.06 -31.18 2.28
N THR A 47 24.76 -31.33 1.99
CA THR A 47 24.09 -30.56 0.94
C THR A 47 24.07 -29.07 1.25
N THR A 48 23.79 -28.70 2.51
CA THR A 48 23.85 -27.29 2.95
C THR A 48 25.27 -26.72 2.82
N ALA A 49 26.30 -27.47 3.21
CA ALA A 49 27.68 -27.03 3.07
C ALA A 49 28.09 -26.90 1.59
N LEU A 50 27.69 -27.87 0.74
CA LEU A 50 27.94 -27.84 -0.69
C LEU A 50 27.23 -26.67 -1.38
N ASP A 51 26.00 -26.37 -0.99
CA ASP A 51 25.25 -25.24 -1.52
C ASP A 51 25.84 -23.90 -1.08
N LYS A 52 26.31 -23.80 0.18
CA LYS A 52 27.09 -22.63 0.65
C LYS A 52 28.37 -22.47 -0.18
N GLU A 53 29.10 -23.55 -0.43
CA GLU A 53 30.34 -23.51 -1.21
C GLU A 53 30.11 -23.18 -2.69
N ARG A 54 29.02 -23.68 -3.28
CA ARG A 54 28.62 -23.28 -4.64
C ARG A 54 28.25 -21.81 -4.70
N LYS A 55 27.56 -21.28 -3.68
CA LYS A 55 27.22 -19.85 -3.61
C LYS A 55 28.46 -18.99 -3.41
N SER A 56 29.38 -19.36 -2.51
CA SER A 56 30.65 -18.66 -2.29
C SER A 56 31.51 -18.67 -3.56
N SER A 57 31.65 -19.83 -4.21
CA SER A 57 32.39 -19.98 -5.46
C SER A 57 31.81 -19.11 -6.57
N LYS A 58 30.47 -19.09 -6.75
CA LYS A 58 29.81 -18.19 -7.72
C LYS A 58 30.04 -16.71 -7.40
N ALA A 59 29.99 -16.32 -6.13
CA ALA A 59 30.23 -14.93 -5.72
C ALA A 59 31.69 -14.51 -5.96
N LEU A 60 32.64 -15.37 -5.59
CA LEU A 60 34.08 -15.12 -5.76
C LEU A 60 34.48 -15.09 -7.24
N THR A 61 33.95 -16.01 -8.05
CA THR A 61 34.20 -16.01 -9.50
C THR A 61 33.62 -14.76 -10.17
N ALA A 62 32.43 -14.31 -9.78
CA ALA A 62 31.86 -13.05 -10.26
C ALA A 62 32.69 -11.83 -9.84
N ALA A 63 33.15 -11.78 -8.58
CA ALA A 63 34.02 -10.73 -8.09
C ALA A 63 35.37 -10.73 -8.83
N GLN A 64 36.00 -11.89 -9.00
CA GLN A 64 37.25 -12.05 -9.72
C GLN A 64 37.11 -11.64 -11.19
N ALA A 65 36.02 -12.00 -11.86
CA ALA A 65 35.73 -11.55 -13.22
C ALA A 65 35.57 -10.02 -13.30
N ALA A 66 35.01 -9.37 -12.28
CA ALA A 66 34.94 -7.91 -12.21
C ALA A 66 36.33 -7.28 -12.03
N TRP A 67 37.20 -7.86 -11.20
CA TRP A 67 38.59 -7.41 -11.05
C TRP A 67 39.41 -7.63 -12.32
N LEU A 68 39.23 -8.76 -13.01
CA LEU A 68 39.92 -9.06 -14.27
C LEU A 68 39.59 -8.06 -15.39
N LYS A 69 38.43 -7.38 -15.33
CA LYS A 69 38.09 -6.28 -16.25
C LYS A 69 38.92 -5.01 -16.00
N LEU A 70 39.34 -4.77 -14.77
CA LEU A 70 40.22 -3.64 -14.39
C LEU A 70 41.69 -3.95 -14.73
N GLY A 71 42.09 -5.21 -14.65
CA GLY A 71 43.42 -5.69 -15.04
C GLY A 71 43.54 -7.20 -14.89
N LYS A 72 44.31 -7.86 -15.78
CA LYS A 72 44.42 -9.33 -15.83
C LYS A 72 45.13 -9.91 -14.60
N THR A 73 45.94 -9.12 -13.90
CA THR A 73 46.61 -9.49 -12.66
C THR A 73 46.47 -8.40 -11.60
N PRO A 74 46.58 -8.72 -10.30
CA PRO A 74 46.61 -7.72 -9.24
C PRO A 74 47.72 -6.67 -9.45
N GLU A 75 48.87 -7.10 -9.97
CA GLU A 75 50.00 -6.22 -10.30
C GLU A 75 49.66 -5.23 -11.43
N ASP A 76 48.90 -5.64 -12.45
CA ASP A 76 48.43 -4.75 -13.51
C ASP A 76 47.43 -3.71 -12.98
N VAL A 77 46.58 -4.10 -12.02
CA VAL A 77 45.66 -3.17 -11.35
C VAL A 77 46.44 -2.16 -10.50
N GLU A 78 47.43 -2.61 -9.73
CA GLU A 78 48.30 -1.71 -8.95
C GLU A 78 49.09 -0.74 -9.84
N LYS A 79 49.62 -1.22 -10.97
CA LYS A 79 50.29 -0.38 -11.97
C LYS A 79 49.35 0.66 -12.56
N SER A 80 48.16 0.26 -13.03
CA SER A 80 47.20 1.20 -13.61
C SER A 80 46.71 2.25 -12.60
N VAL A 81 46.48 1.86 -11.34
CA VAL A 81 46.15 2.80 -10.26
C VAL A 81 47.33 3.74 -9.97
N GLY A 82 48.56 3.22 -9.97
CA GLY A 82 49.78 4.02 -9.80
C GLY A 82 49.97 5.03 -10.93
N GLU A 83 49.78 4.61 -12.18
CA GLU A 83 49.85 5.46 -13.38
C GLU A 83 48.78 6.54 -13.36
N LEU A 84 47.55 6.22 -12.97
CA LEU A 84 46.47 7.20 -12.82
C LEU A 84 46.79 8.23 -11.73
N LYS A 85 47.32 7.80 -10.58
CA LYS A 85 47.75 8.71 -9.51
C LYS A 85 48.90 9.61 -9.96
N ALA A 86 49.87 9.07 -10.69
CA ALA A 86 50.99 9.85 -11.23
C ALA A 86 50.54 10.84 -12.31
N ALA A 87 49.61 10.45 -13.19
CA ALA A 87 49.00 11.32 -14.18
C ALA A 87 48.19 12.44 -13.53
N LEU A 88 47.44 12.13 -12.47
CA LEU A 88 46.72 13.13 -11.67
C LEU A 88 47.67 14.12 -11.01
N ALA A 89 48.75 13.64 -10.39
CA ALA A 89 49.76 14.48 -9.76
C ALA A 89 50.44 15.41 -10.77
N LYS A 90 50.77 14.91 -11.97
CA LYS A 90 51.31 15.74 -13.07
C LYS A 90 50.29 16.74 -13.60
N ALA A 91 49.01 16.37 -13.70
CA ALA A 91 47.94 17.27 -14.15
C ALA A 91 47.66 18.38 -13.13
N GLN A 92 47.95 18.14 -11.85
CA GLN A 92 47.87 19.11 -10.76
C GLN A 92 49.15 19.94 -10.59
N GLU A 93 50.22 19.62 -11.31
CA GLU A 93 51.51 20.29 -11.19
C GLU A 93 51.46 21.71 -11.76
N GLY A 94 52.03 22.67 -11.04
CA GLY A 94 51.97 24.09 -11.38
C GLY A 94 50.67 24.79 -10.97
N LYS A 95 50.71 26.14 -10.95
CA LYS A 95 49.58 26.97 -10.49
C LYS A 95 48.33 26.83 -11.37
N GLU A 96 48.51 26.65 -12.68
CA GLU A 96 47.40 26.50 -13.63
C GLU A 96 46.75 25.11 -13.56
N GLY A 97 47.55 24.05 -13.40
CA GLY A 97 47.05 22.68 -13.21
C GLY A 97 46.24 22.51 -11.94
N ALA A 98 46.74 23.01 -10.81
CA ALA A 98 46.02 23.05 -9.54
C ALA A 98 44.71 23.85 -9.65
N ALA A 99 44.73 25.04 -10.26
CA ALA A 99 43.53 25.86 -10.43
C ALA A 99 42.48 25.20 -11.34
N ASN A 100 42.90 24.51 -12.41
CA ASN A 100 41.99 23.79 -13.29
C ASN A 100 41.39 22.55 -12.62
N PHE A 101 42.17 21.84 -11.79
CA PHE A 101 41.68 20.72 -11.01
C PHE A 101 40.65 21.16 -9.95
N GLU A 102 40.90 22.26 -9.26
CA GLU A 102 39.93 22.83 -8.30
C GLU A 102 38.64 23.28 -9.00
N LYS A 103 38.74 23.94 -10.16
CA LYS A 103 37.57 24.29 -10.97
C LYS A 103 36.77 23.06 -11.41
N LEU A 104 37.44 22.04 -11.94
CA LEU A 104 36.78 20.79 -12.36
C LEU A 104 36.09 20.09 -11.18
N LYS A 105 36.74 20.07 -10.01
CA LYS A 105 36.16 19.53 -8.78
C LYS A 105 34.93 20.33 -8.36
N ALA A 106 35.01 21.66 -8.35
CA ALA A 106 33.88 22.53 -8.02
C ALA A 106 32.72 22.38 -9.01
N ASP A 107 33.00 22.27 -10.31
CA ASP A 107 32.00 22.03 -11.36
C ASP A 107 31.31 20.68 -11.18
N LEU A 108 32.07 19.64 -10.82
CA LEU A 108 31.55 18.30 -10.56
C LEU A 108 30.72 18.24 -9.28
N GLU A 109 31.17 18.87 -8.19
CA GLU A 109 30.40 19.01 -6.94
C GLU A 109 29.10 19.80 -7.17
N SER A 110 29.17 20.90 -7.93
CA SER A 110 28.01 21.71 -8.32
C SER A 110 27.04 20.92 -9.20
N GLY A 111 27.54 20.21 -10.21
CA GLY A 111 26.73 19.35 -11.08
C GLY A 111 26.05 18.22 -10.30
N HIS A 112 26.78 17.59 -9.38
CA HIS A 112 26.23 16.53 -8.53
C HIS A 112 25.18 17.07 -7.55
N ALA A 113 25.44 18.21 -6.90
CA ALA A 113 24.47 18.86 -6.02
C ALA A 113 23.19 19.26 -6.77
N LYS A 114 23.31 19.76 -8.00
CA LYS A 114 22.17 20.04 -8.88
C LYS A 114 21.41 18.76 -9.24
N ALA A 115 22.11 17.72 -9.66
CA ALA A 115 21.48 16.45 -10.03
C ALA A 115 20.74 15.80 -8.84
N LEU A 116 21.33 15.84 -7.64
CA LEU A 116 20.66 15.40 -6.42
C LEU A 116 19.42 16.24 -6.13
N GLY A 117 19.54 17.57 -6.16
CA GLY A 117 18.39 18.47 -5.92
C GLY A 117 17.25 18.27 -6.92
N GLU A 118 17.57 18.05 -8.20
CA GLU A 118 16.56 17.71 -9.23
C GLU A 118 15.90 16.36 -8.95
N ARG A 119 16.67 15.35 -8.53
CA ARG A 119 16.13 14.02 -8.20
C ARG A 119 15.25 14.09 -6.96
N ASP A 120 15.67 14.80 -5.92
CA ASP A 120 14.88 15.03 -4.72
C ASP A 120 13.58 15.76 -5.05
N ALA A 121 13.63 16.80 -5.90
CA ALA A 121 12.43 17.50 -6.36
C ALA A 121 11.47 16.59 -7.14
N VAL A 122 12.00 15.65 -7.94
CA VAL A 122 11.19 14.64 -8.63
C VAL A 122 10.57 13.65 -7.63
N VAL A 123 11.35 13.16 -6.67
CA VAL A 123 10.89 12.25 -5.62
C VAL A 123 9.78 12.89 -4.79
N GLU A 124 9.95 14.14 -4.36
CA GLU A 124 8.93 14.86 -3.60
C GLU A 124 7.66 15.10 -4.42
N ARG A 125 7.78 15.40 -5.72
CA ARG A 125 6.62 15.50 -6.62
C ARG A 125 5.90 14.16 -6.77
N MET A 126 6.65 13.06 -6.92
CA MET A 126 6.08 11.71 -7.01
C MET A 126 5.40 11.30 -5.70
N ARG A 127 6.04 11.56 -4.55
CA ARG A 127 5.47 11.31 -3.23
C ARG A 127 4.19 12.12 -3.01
N GLY A 128 4.18 13.40 -3.37
CA GLY A 128 2.98 14.24 -3.28
C GLY A 128 1.83 13.75 -4.15
N SER A 129 2.13 13.29 -5.37
CA SER A 129 1.12 12.69 -6.27
C SER A 129 0.61 11.35 -5.74
N LEU A 130 1.49 10.47 -5.28
CA LEU A 130 1.12 9.19 -4.66
C LEU A 130 0.28 9.41 -3.41
N HIS A 131 0.67 10.35 -2.55
CA HIS A 131 -0.10 10.75 -1.37
C HIS A 131 -1.52 11.15 -1.75
N LYS A 132 -1.65 12.07 -2.71
CA LYS A 132 -2.96 12.54 -3.18
C LYS A 132 -3.82 11.40 -3.70
N HIS A 133 -3.27 10.57 -4.60
CA HIS A 133 -4.04 9.49 -5.22
C HIS A 133 -4.41 8.37 -4.25
N LEU A 134 -3.51 7.96 -3.36
CA LEU A 134 -3.76 6.90 -2.39
C LEU A 134 -4.82 7.34 -1.37
N VAL A 135 -4.66 8.53 -0.79
CA VAL A 135 -5.63 9.08 0.15
C VAL A 135 -6.99 9.31 -0.52
N GLU A 136 -7.02 9.88 -1.74
CA GLU A 136 -8.26 10.11 -2.47
C GLU A 136 -8.97 8.81 -2.84
N ALA A 137 -8.25 7.79 -3.33
CA ALA A 137 -8.83 6.49 -3.67
C ALA A 137 -9.39 5.75 -2.45
N GLU A 138 -8.66 5.73 -1.34
CA GLU A 138 -9.11 5.03 -0.13
C GLU A 138 -10.26 5.78 0.57
N ALA A 139 -10.18 7.12 0.63
CA ALA A 139 -11.25 7.94 1.18
C ALA A 139 -12.53 7.88 0.33
N THR A 140 -12.42 7.96 -1.00
CA THR A 140 -13.61 7.82 -1.88
C THR A 140 -14.26 6.46 -1.72
N ALA A 141 -13.49 5.38 -1.67
CA ALA A 141 -14.00 4.03 -1.45
C ALA A 141 -14.73 3.93 -0.10
N ALA A 142 -14.11 4.40 0.99
CA ALA A 142 -14.70 4.37 2.33
C ALA A 142 -15.99 5.22 2.43
N ILE A 143 -16.00 6.41 1.82
CA ILE A 143 -17.18 7.29 1.81
C ILE A 143 -18.32 6.66 1.01
N ALA A 144 -18.02 6.09 -0.17
CA ALA A 144 -19.01 5.42 -1.01
C ALA A 144 -19.63 4.21 -0.31
N GLU A 145 -18.82 3.39 0.36
CA GLU A 145 -19.28 2.22 1.14
C GLU A 145 -20.29 2.63 2.23
N MET A 146 -20.09 3.80 2.84
CA MET A 146 -20.96 4.35 3.88
C MET A 146 -22.15 5.16 3.34
N LYS A 147 -22.33 5.22 2.02
CA LYS A 147 -23.33 6.03 1.30
C LYS A 147 -23.23 7.52 1.64
N GLY A 148 -22.00 8.02 1.71
CA GLY A 148 -21.72 9.44 1.89
C GLY A 148 -21.48 10.15 0.56
N SER A 149 -21.67 11.47 0.54
CA SER A 149 -21.29 12.32 -0.58
C SER A 149 -19.78 12.57 -0.57
N ALA A 150 -19.07 11.96 -1.52
CA ALA A 150 -17.62 12.12 -1.67
C ALA A 150 -17.22 13.60 -1.83
N VAL A 151 -17.99 14.38 -2.60
CA VAL A 151 -17.70 15.81 -2.84
C VAL A 151 -17.69 16.63 -1.55
N LEU A 152 -18.58 16.31 -0.60
CA LEU A 152 -18.69 17.05 0.65
C LEU A 152 -17.69 16.55 1.71
N LEU A 153 -17.41 15.25 1.75
CA LEU A 153 -16.64 14.63 2.83
C LEU A 153 -15.14 14.53 2.51
N LEU A 154 -14.74 14.41 1.23
CA LEU A 154 -13.34 14.24 0.84
C LEU A 154 -12.39 15.31 1.41
N PRO A 155 -12.69 16.62 1.34
CA PRO A 155 -11.78 17.65 1.85
C PRO A 155 -11.57 17.58 3.36
N HIS A 156 -12.54 17.03 4.10
CA HIS A 156 -12.44 16.84 5.54
C HIS A 156 -11.65 15.58 5.87
N VAL A 157 -11.90 14.47 5.16
CA VAL A 157 -11.13 13.23 5.35
C VAL A 157 -9.66 13.42 4.99
N GLN A 158 -9.36 14.08 3.87
CA GLN A 158 -7.98 14.32 3.43
C GLN A 158 -7.13 15.10 4.44
N LYS A 159 -7.73 16.02 5.21
CA LYS A 159 -7.00 16.80 6.23
C LYS A 159 -6.56 15.95 7.43
N HIS A 160 -7.27 14.85 7.67
CA HIS A 160 -7.02 13.97 8.80
C HIS A 160 -6.32 12.67 8.37
N VAL A 161 -5.78 12.59 7.15
CA VAL A 161 -5.09 11.39 6.68
C VAL A 161 -3.70 11.77 6.16
N LYS A 162 -2.69 10.99 6.57
CA LYS A 162 -1.33 11.05 6.03
C LYS A 162 -0.88 9.68 5.56
N VAL A 163 -0.05 9.66 4.52
CA VAL A 163 0.63 8.43 4.10
C VAL A 163 1.90 8.24 4.91
N ILE A 164 2.06 7.05 5.46
CA ILE A 164 3.21 6.64 6.26
C ILE A 164 3.88 5.48 5.54
N GLU A 165 5.21 5.51 5.53
CA GLU A 165 6.02 4.44 4.98
C GLU A 165 6.28 3.40 6.09
N GLU A 166 5.75 2.20 5.93
CA GLU A 166 5.88 1.10 6.89
C GLU A 166 6.28 -0.17 6.12
N GLY A 167 7.44 -0.76 6.46
CA GLY A 167 7.91 -2.01 5.83
C GLY A 167 8.17 -1.92 4.31
N GLY A 168 8.48 -0.74 3.79
CA GLY A 168 8.72 -0.50 2.35
C GLY A 168 7.44 -0.32 1.52
N GLY A 169 6.27 -0.22 2.17
CA GLY A 169 4.99 0.14 1.55
C GLY A 169 4.48 1.50 2.05
N PHE A 170 3.64 2.15 1.25
CA PHE A 170 2.95 3.39 1.60
C PHE A 170 1.53 3.08 2.07
N LEU A 171 1.20 3.42 3.31
CA LEU A 171 -0.13 3.18 3.92
C LEU A 171 -0.75 4.51 4.34
N ALA A 172 -2.01 4.76 4.00
CA ALA A 172 -2.75 5.89 4.55
C ALA A 172 -3.22 5.60 5.98
N ARG A 173 -2.93 6.52 6.90
CA ARG A 173 -3.31 6.45 8.31
C ARG A 173 -4.06 7.72 8.70
N VAL A 174 -5.07 7.57 9.55
CA VAL A 174 -5.79 8.71 10.11
C VAL A 174 -4.94 9.32 11.23
N VAL A 175 -4.77 10.64 11.21
CA VAL A 175 -3.96 11.39 12.18
C VAL A 175 -4.79 12.31 13.05
N ASP A 176 -4.27 12.67 14.21
CA ASP A 176 -4.84 13.65 15.13
C ASP A 176 -4.42 15.09 14.78
N ALA A 177 -4.66 16.04 15.69
CA ALA A 177 -4.34 17.45 15.48
C ALA A 177 -2.83 17.71 15.50
N GLU A 178 -2.09 16.88 16.22
CA GLU A 178 -0.64 16.87 16.36
C GLU A 178 0.03 16.21 15.14
N GLY A 179 -0.74 15.43 14.38
CA GLY A 179 -0.32 14.79 13.14
C GLY A 179 0.21 13.38 13.34
N ASP A 180 -0.02 12.80 14.51
CA ASP A 180 0.36 11.45 14.89
C ASP A 180 -0.77 10.46 14.53
N PRO A 181 -0.44 9.19 14.20
CA PRO A 181 -1.45 8.20 13.84
C PRO A 181 -2.40 7.90 15.00
N ARG A 182 -3.70 8.10 14.80
CA ARG A 182 -4.73 7.82 15.81
C ARG A 182 -4.83 6.31 16.05
N GLY A 183 -4.85 5.91 17.31
CA GLY A 183 -5.17 4.53 17.71
C GLY A 183 -6.68 4.25 17.64
N ASN A 184 -7.05 3.00 17.35
CA ASN A 184 -8.44 2.53 17.35
C ASN A 184 -8.90 2.00 18.72
N GLY A 185 -8.07 2.10 19.77
CA GLY A 185 -8.34 1.59 21.11
C GLY A 185 -8.30 0.06 21.25
N LYS A 186 -7.99 -0.68 20.18
CA LYS A 186 -7.91 -2.16 20.12
C LYS A 186 -6.49 -2.67 19.85
N GLY A 187 -5.48 -1.82 20.08
CA GLY A 187 -4.07 -2.15 19.80
C GLY A 187 -3.66 -1.97 18.33
N GLY A 188 -4.44 -1.25 17.53
CA GLY A 188 -4.11 -0.87 16.15
C GLY A 188 -4.38 0.60 15.86
N PHE A 189 -4.13 1.02 14.62
CA PHE A 189 -4.43 2.37 14.15
C PHE A 189 -5.85 2.48 13.59
N LEU A 190 -6.44 3.67 13.71
CA LEU A 190 -7.72 4.02 13.15
C LEU A 190 -7.65 4.02 11.63
N THR A 191 -8.55 3.26 11.00
CA THR A 191 -8.67 3.19 9.54
C THR A 191 -9.53 4.33 8.99
N ILE A 192 -9.38 4.64 7.70
CA ILE A 192 -10.21 5.66 7.04
C ILE A 192 -11.70 5.31 7.12
N ARG A 193 -12.05 4.02 6.99
CA ARG A 193 -13.43 3.53 7.14
C ARG A 193 -14.00 3.84 8.53
N GLU A 194 -13.25 3.55 9.58
CA GLU A 194 -13.68 3.82 10.95
C GLU A 194 -13.85 5.33 11.18
N PHE A 195 -12.94 6.15 10.65
CA PHE A 195 -13.05 7.61 10.71
C PHE A 195 -14.28 8.15 9.95
N VAL A 196 -14.58 7.64 8.76
CA VAL A 196 -15.83 7.97 8.04
C VAL A 196 -17.06 7.54 8.86
N GLY A 197 -16.96 6.42 9.58
CA GLY A 197 -17.98 6.00 10.56
C GLY A 197 -18.16 6.97 11.73
N GLU A 198 -17.10 7.62 12.20
CA GLU A 198 -17.16 8.72 13.18
C GLU A 198 -17.88 9.94 12.58
N LEU A 199 -17.49 10.36 11.37
CA LEU A 199 -18.11 11.49 10.67
C LEU A 199 -19.62 11.30 10.45
N LYS A 200 -20.07 10.06 10.22
CA LYS A 200 -21.50 9.75 10.10
C LYS A 200 -22.30 10.02 11.39
N LYS A 201 -21.64 9.93 12.55
CA LYS A 201 -22.25 10.18 13.87
C LYS A 201 -22.18 11.64 14.28
N ASP A 202 -21.24 12.40 13.73
CA ASP A 202 -21.12 13.84 13.97
C ASP A 202 -22.30 14.58 13.33
N THR A 203 -22.99 15.40 14.13
CA THR A 203 -24.16 16.17 13.69
C THR A 203 -23.84 17.15 12.56
N ASN A 204 -22.60 17.62 12.46
CA ASN A 204 -22.15 18.54 11.41
C ASN A 204 -22.04 17.85 10.05
N PHE A 205 -21.61 16.59 10.04
CA PHE A 205 -21.31 15.84 8.81
C PHE A 205 -22.37 14.79 8.48
N ALA A 206 -23.25 14.44 9.42
CA ALA A 206 -24.33 13.46 9.23
C ALA A 206 -25.22 13.78 8.01
N ARG A 207 -25.42 15.06 7.69
CA ARG A 207 -26.20 15.51 6.52
C ARG A 207 -25.58 15.14 5.17
N ALA A 208 -24.28 14.89 5.15
CA ALA A 208 -23.57 14.46 3.94
C ALA A 208 -23.69 12.96 3.69
N PHE A 209 -24.38 12.21 4.55
CA PHE A 209 -24.68 10.80 4.37
C PHE A 209 -26.17 10.61 4.06
N ASP A 210 -26.49 9.56 3.31
CA ASP A 210 -27.87 9.18 3.07
C ASP A 210 -28.60 8.95 4.40
N SER A 211 -29.77 9.60 4.53
CA SER A 211 -30.65 9.38 5.68
C SER A 211 -31.02 7.90 5.77
N THR A 212 -31.15 7.39 7.00
CA THR A 212 -31.65 6.03 7.26
C THR A 212 -33.14 5.94 6.92
N GLY A 213 -33.45 5.87 5.62
CA GLY A 213 -34.68 5.27 5.07
C GLY A 213 -36.02 5.86 5.47
N ALA A 214 -36.10 6.97 6.20
CA ALA A 214 -37.36 7.70 6.37
C ALA A 214 -37.62 8.52 5.10
N SER A 215 -37.94 7.83 4.01
CA SER A 215 -38.60 8.46 2.86
C SER A 215 -39.87 9.10 3.41
N GLY A 216 -39.92 10.44 3.41
CA GLY A 216 -41.14 11.15 3.74
C GLY A 216 -42.24 10.58 2.84
N SER A 217 -43.27 9.98 3.45
CA SER A 217 -44.45 9.50 2.74
C SER A 217 -45.19 10.72 2.21
N GLY A 218 -44.68 11.29 1.12
CA GLY A 218 -45.42 12.21 0.28
C GLY A 218 -46.54 11.38 -0.33
N THR A 219 -47.67 11.29 0.38
CA THR A 219 -48.91 10.74 -0.13
C THR A 219 -49.17 11.41 -1.47
N GLN A 220 -48.99 10.67 -2.58
CA GLN A 220 -49.38 11.19 -3.88
C GLN A 220 -50.87 11.51 -3.82
N PRO A 221 -51.31 12.70 -4.25
CA PRO A 221 -52.74 12.99 -4.33
C PRO A 221 -53.37 11.95 -5.24
N LYS A 222 -54.21 11.09 -4.65
CA LYS A 222 -55.03 10.11 -5.37
C LYS A 222 -55.72 10.85 -6.52
N PRO A 223 -55.60 10.40 -7.79
CA PRO A 223 -56.39 10.98 -8.85
C PRO A 223 -57.85 10.72 -8.48
N LYS A 224 -58.56 11.78 -8.10
CA LYS A 224 -60.00 11.71 -7.90
C LYS A 224 -60.62 11.49 -9.27
N THR A 225 -60.87 10.23 -9.59
CA THR A 225 -61.88 9.85 -10.58
C THR A 225 -63.17 10.52 -10.12
N GLY A 226 -63.59 11.54 -10.86
CA GLY A 226 -64.77 12.34 -10.55
C GLY A 226 -66.02 11.49 -10.61
N ALA A 227 -66.53 11.09 -9.45
CA ALA A 227 -67.93 10.72 -9.30
C ALA A 227 -68.74 12.02 -9.27
N MET A 228 -69.63 12.18 -10.24
CA MET A 228 -70.62 13.26 -10.29
C MET A 228 -71.44 13.32 -8.99
N PRO A 229 -71.56 14.49 -8.34
CA PRO A 229 -72.73 14.83 -7.56
C PRO A 229 -73.74 15.55 -8.45
N SER A 230 -74.90 14.91 -8.58
CA SER A 230 -76.11 15.40 -9.19
C SER A 230 -76.58 16.74 -8.60
N GLY A 231 -76.82 17.72 -9.46
CA GLY A 231 -77.94 18.67 -9.33
C GLY A 231 -77.69 19.95 -8.52
N SER A 232 -77.08 20.97 -9.15
CA SER A 232 -77.32 22.39 -8.79
C SER A 232 -76.82 23.38 -9.85
N ASP A 233 -77.11 23.15 -11.14
CA ASP A 233 -76.65 24.05 -12.21
C ASP A 233 -77.79 24.44 -13.16
N LYS A 234 -78.65 25.36 -12.69
CA LYS A 234 -79.56 26.14 -13.56
C LYS A 234 -79.78 27.57 -13.03
N LEU A 235 -78.73 28.23 -12.51
CA LEU A 235 -78.75 29.69 -12.44
C LEU A 235 -77.63 30.25 -13.29
N SER A 236 -78.04 30.94 -14.36
CA SER A 236 -77.11 31.61 -15.27
C SER A 236 -76.38 32.75 -14.54
N PRO A 237 -75.20 33.18 -15.03
CA PRO A 237 -74.41 34.23 -14.39
C PRO A 237 -75.20 35.52 -14.09
N THR A 238 -76.16 35.90 -14.95
CA THR A 238 -77.02 37.08 -14.73
C THR A 238 -78.01 36.88 -13.59
N GLN A 239 -78.50 35.66 -13.37
CA GLN A 239 -79.43 35.34 -12.28
C GLN A 239 -78.73 35.32 -10.91
N ARG A 240 -77.45 34.92 -10.88
CA ARG A 240 -76.63 35.01 -9.65
C ARG A 240 -76.37 36.46 -9.25
N ILE A 241 -76.12 37.34 -10.21
CA ILE A 241 -75.92 38.77 -9.99
C ILE A 241 -77.22 39.42 -9.49
N ALA A 242 -78.36 39.10 -10.09
CA ALA A 242 -79.67 39.60 -9.65
C ALA A 242 -80.01 39.17 -8.21
N ALA A 243 -79.74 37.91 -7.85
CA ALA A 243 -79.96 37.40 -6.50
C ALA A 243 -79.08 38.12 -5.45
N GLY A 244 -77.82 38.41 -5.77
CA GLY A 244 -76.89 39.12 -4.88
C GLY A 244 -77.13 40.62 -4.75
N LEU A 245 -77.90 41.22 -5.66
CA LEU A 245 -78.40 42.60 -5.56
C LEU A 245 -79.69 42.65 -4.73
N ALA A 246 -80.61 41.71 -4.94
CA ALA A 246 -81.86 41.61 -4.18
C ALA A 246 -81.63 41.27 -2.69
N SER A 247 -80.57 40.52 -2.36
CA SER A 247 -80.20 40.22 -0.97
C SER A 247 -79.57 41.40 -0.23
N ARG A 248 -79.25 42.50 -0.92
CA ARG A 248 -78.53 43.66 -0.38
C ARG A 248 -79.42 44.88 -0.15
N SER A 249 -80.71 44.82 -0.52
CA SER A 249 -81.68 45.90 -0.34
C SER A 249 -82.69 45.64 0.81
N LYS A 250 -82.24 45.01 1.89
CA LYS A 250 -82.95 44.98 3.18
C LYS A 250 -82.06 45.56 4.26
#